data_AF-A0A659QVX8-F1
#
_entry.id   AF-A0A659QVX8-F1
#
_cell.length_a   1.000
_cell.length_b   1.000
_cell.length_c   1.000
_cell.angle_alpha   90.00
_cell.angle_beta   90.00
_cell.angle_gamma   90.00
#
_symmetry.space_group_name_H-M   'P 1'
#
loop_
_entity.id
_entity.type
_entity.pdbx_description
1 polymer ?
#
loop_
_entity_poly.entity_id
_entity_poly.type
_entity_poly.pdbx_seq_one_letter_code
_entity_poly.pdbx_strand_id
1 'polypeptide(L)' 'KGTPEGIYALDTGCCWGGELTWLRWEDKQYFVQPSNRQMDMGEGEAVNA' A
#
# COMPACT_ATOMS: atom_id res chain seq x y z
N LYS A 1 -5.23 -21.68 4.31
CA LYS A 1 -6.52 -20.97 4.46
C LYS A 1 -6.19 -19.48 4.46
N GLY A 2 -6.59 -18.75 3.41
CA GLY A 2 -6.37 -17.32 3.27
C GLY A 2 -7.64 -16.52 3.58
N THR A 3 -7.62 -15.24 3.25
CA THR A 3 -8.79 -14.35 3.30
C THR A 3 -9.89 -14.88 2.37
N PRO A 4 -11.15 -15.02 2.85
CA PRO A 4 -12.27 -15.42 2.01
C PRO A 4 -12.54 -14.44 0.85
N GLU A 5 -13.18 -14.91 -0.22
CA GLU A 5 -13.64 -14.04 -1.30
C GLU A 5 -14.58 -12.95 -0.75
N GLY A 6 -14.50 -11.75 -1.33
CA GLY A 6 -15.33 -10.61 -0.94
C GLY A 6 -14.88 -9.88 0.34
N ILE A 7 -13.79 -10.30 0.97
CA ILE A 7 -13.15 -9.57 2.07
C ILE A 7 -11.93 -8.81 1.54
N TYR A 8 -11.91 -7.50 1.77
CA TYR A 8 -10.90 -6.58 1.20
C TYR A 8 -9.99 -6.04 2.30
N ALA A 9 -8.70 -6.39 2.26
CA ALA A 9 -7.69 -5.84 3.16
C ALA A 9 -7.09 -4.58 2.55
N LEU A 10 -7.57 -3.41 2.98
CA LEU A 10 -7.13 -2.10 2.47
C LEU A 10 -6.10 -1.41 3.37
N ASP A 11 -5.93 -1.89 4.60
CA ASP A 11 -4.88 -1.39 5.49
C ASP A 11 -3.53 -1.97 5.08
N THR A 12 -2.79 -1.18 4.31
CA THR A 12 -1.43 -1.47 3.84
C THR A 12 -0.39 -0.61 4.56
N GLY A 13 -0.75 -0.04 5.72
CA GLY A 13 0.21 0.55 6.65
C GLY A 13 0.85 1.87 6.18
N CYS A 14 0.13 2.74 5.47
CA CYS A 14 0.62 4.05 5.03
C CYS A 14 1.34 4.84 6.14
N CYS A 15 0.75 4.88 7.35
CA CYS A 15 1.31 5.59 8.49
C CYS A 15 2.69 5.07 8.91
N TRP A 16 3.07 3.85 8.50
CA TRP A 16 4.33 3.19 8.84
C TRP A 16 5.37 3.23 7.71
N GLY A 17 5.10 3.99 6.64
CA GLY A 17 5.96 4.01 5.45
C GLY A 17 5.58 2.98 4.39
N GLY A 18 4.43 2.31 4.53
CA GLY A 18 3.84 1.46 3.50
C GLY A 18 3.09 2.27 2.45
N GLU A 19 1.91 1.81 2.06
CA GLU A 19 1.09 2.45 1.04
C GLU A 19 -0.27 2.87 1.60
N LEU A 20 -0.87 3.87 0.98
CA LEU A 20 -2.29 4.13 1.10
C LEU A 20 -3.00 3.41 -0.04
N THR A 21 -3.77 2.36 0.27
CA THR A 21 -4.54 1.59 -0.70
C THR A 21 -6.02 1.96 -0.64
N TRP A 22 -6.65 2.14 -1.79
CA TRP A 22 -8.10 2.24 -1.88
C TRP A 22 -8.66 1.44 -3.06
N LEU A 23 -9.94 1.07 -2.91
CA LEU A 23 -10.70 0.29 -3.87
C LEU A 23 -11.83 1.14 -4.44
N ARG A 24 -11.90 1.28 -5.76
CA ARG A 24 -13.09 1.79 -6.45
C ARG A 24 -14.12 0.68 -6.53
N TRP A 25 -15.34 0.91 -6.03
CA TRP A 25 -16.30 -0.15 -5.77
C TRP A 25 -16.96 -0.68 -7.05
N GLU A 26 -17.15 0.19 -8.02
CA GLU A 26 -17.89 -0.05 -9.26
C GLU A 26 -17.24 -1.13 -10.12
N ASP A 27 -15.91 -1.12 -10.19
CA ASP A 27 -15.10 -2.04 -11.00
C ASP A 27 -14.12 -2.87 -10.18
N LYS A 28 -14.12 -2.71 -8.85
CA LYS A 28 -13.17 -3.34 -7.91
C LYS A 28 -11.71 -3.01 -8.25
N GLN A 29 -11.45 -1.86 -8.87
CA GLN A 29 -10.09 -1.45 -9.20
C GLN A 29 -9.35 -0.94 -7.96
N TYR A 30 -8.16 -1.48 -7.74
CA TYR A 30 -7.24 -1.01 -6.70
C TYR A 30 -6.40 0.15 -7.20
N PHE A 31 -6.13 1.08 -6.29
CA PHE A 31 -5.20 2.17 -6.48
C PHE A 31 -4.31 2.26 -5.24
N VAL A 32 -3.08 2.73 -5.45
CA VAL A 32 -2.08 2.86 -4.39
C VAL A 32 -1.41 4.22 -4.48
N GLN A 33 -1.08 4.78 -3.32
CA GLN A 33 -0.27 5.98 -3.18
C GLN A 33 0.84 5.69 -2.16
N PRO A 34 2.13 5.78 -2.55
CA PRO A 34 3.26 5.59 -1.64
C PRO A 34 3.19 6.51 -0.43
N SER A 35 3.48 6.04 0.78
CA SER A 35 3.50 6.92 1.95
C SER A 35 4.47 8.09 1.75
N ASN A 36 4.08 9.27 2.23
CA ASN A 36 4.99 10.42 2.29
C ASN A 36 6.22 10.14 3.17
N ARG A 37 6.13 9.16 4.08
CA ARG A 37 7.27 8.71 4.90
C ARG A 37 8.27 7.85 4.14
N GLN A 38 7.90 7.33 2.97
CA GLN A 38 8.81 6.60 2.09
C GLN A 38 9.82 7.57 1.43
N MET A 39 9.44 8.86 1.28
CA MET A 39 10.32 9.91 0.75
C MET A 39 11.32 10.46 1.79
N ASP A 40 11.11 10.18 3.09
CA ASP A 40 12.06 10.50 4.17
C ASP A 40 13.29 9.56 4.16
N MET A 41 13.23 8.46 3.41
CA MET A 41 14.37 7.58 3.13
C MET A 41 15.14 8.11 1.92
N GLY A 42 15.73 9.30 2.08
CA GLY A 42 16.47 9.98 1.02
C GLY A 42 17.67 9.16 0.52
N GLU A 43 17.87 9.13 -0.80
CA GLU A 43 19.12 8.92 -1.58
C GLU A 43 20.16 7.85 -1.12
N GLY A 44 19.89 7.01 -0.13
CA GLY A 44 20.91 6.21 0.58
C GLY A 44 20.62 4.72 0.74
N GLU A 45 19.44 4.22 0.35
CA GLU A 45 19.09 2.79 0.49
C GLU A 45 18.56 2.17 -0.82
N ALA A 46 19.14 2.55 -1.96
CA ALA A 46 19.03 1.79 -3.20
C ALA A 46 20.10 0.69 -3.32
N VAL A 47 20.60 0.17 -2.20
CA VAL A 47 21.49 -1.00 -2.18
C VAL A 47 20.76 -2.16 -1.50
N ASN A 48 20.36 -3.11 -2.34
CA ASN A 48 19.84 -4.45 -2.01
C ASN A 48 18.31 -4.53 -1.79
N ALA A 49 17.56 -4.44 -2.88
CA ALA A 49 16.31 -5.17 -3.08
C ALA A 49 16.35 -5.82 -4.47
#